data_AF-A0A6J3USW2-F1
#
_entry.id   AF-A0A6J3USW2-F1
#
_cell.length_a   1.000
_cell.length_b   1.000
_cell.length_c   1.000
_cell.angle_alpha   90.00
_cell.angle_beta   90.00
_cell.angle_gamma   90.00
#
_symmetry.space_group_name_H-M   'P 1'
#
loop_
_entity.id
_entity.type
_entity.pdbx_description
1 polymer ?
#
loop_
_entity_poly.entity_id
_entity_poly.type
_entity_poly.pdbx_seq_one_letter_code
_entity_poly.pdbx_strand_id
1 'polypeptide(L)'
;LVDLLDIQPVDEAIAERLTQIQVFLKEKSHEIDEKFAEKKRKLSTGDELTTGVLKVVKVYLAVKRRIQPGDKMAGRHGNKGVVSNILPVEDMPHDANGVPVDIVLNPLGVPSRMNVGQILETHLGMAARGLGEKIDKMMQEQRTIMELREFLDKIYNKVGGEQEDLDSLTDQEVLALSKNLRKGVPLATPVFDGADESQIKELLELAGISRTGQTVLYDGRTGERFDRPVTVGYMYML
;
A
#
# COMPACT_ATOMS: atom_id res chain seq x y z
N LEU A 1 31.81 27.51 -33.14
CA LEU A 1 30.71 27.79 -32.19
C LEU A 1 31.39 28.37 -30.97
N VAL A 2 31.11 29.62 -30.62
CA VAL A 2 31.66 30.24 -29.40
C VAL A 2 31.04 29.50 -28.22
N ASP A 3 31.86 28.96 -27.32
CA ASP A 3 31.34 28.33 -26.12
C ASP A 3 30.70 29.44 -25.27
N LEU A 4 29.50 29.20 -24.76
CA LEU A 4 28.75 30.16 -23.96
C LEU A 4 29.54 30.59 -22.71
N LEU A 5 30.45 29.71 -22.26
CA LEU A 5 31.35 29.92 -21.14
C LEU A 5 32.49 30.91 -21.46
N ASP A 6 32.84 31.14 -22.73
CA ASP A 6 33.93 32.06 -23.12
C ASP A 6 33.47 33.54 -23.16
N ILE A 7 32.19 33.81 -22.91
CA ILE A 7 31.60 35.15 -22.93
C ILE A 7 31.91 35.85 -21.61
N GLN A 8 32.48 37.06 -21.68
CA GLN A 8 32.67 37.92 -20.51
C GLN A 8 31.51 38.92 -20.40
N PRO A 9 30.54 38.69 -19.48
CA PRO A 9 29.46 39.64 -19.25
C PRO A 9 29.98 40.90 -18.56
N VAL A 10 29.32 42.04 -18.84
CA VAL A 10 29.64 43.35 -18.25
C VAL A 10 29.23 43.42 -16.77
N ASP A 11 28.25 42.60 -16.37
CA ASP A 11 27.77 42.49 -14.99
C ASP A 11 28.69 41.57 -14.18
N GLU A 12 29.29 42.12 -13.12
CA GLU A 12 30.27 41.46 -12.26
C GLU A 12 29.68 40.23 -11.54
N ALA A 13 28.40 40.27 -11.16
CA ALA A 13 27.74 39.15 -10.49
C ALA A 13 27.50 37.95 -11.45
N ILE A 14 27.28 38.24 -12.73
CA ILE A 14 27.12 37.21 -13.77
C ILE A 14 28.49 36.63 -14.14
N ALA A 15 29.53 37.47 -14.20
CA ALA A 15 30.90 37.03 -14.46
C ALA A 15 31.39 36.04 -13.39
N GLU A 16 31.19 36.35 -12.11
CA GLU A 16 31.58 35.47 -11.00
C GLU A 16 30.85 34.11 -11.06
N ARG A 17 29.54 34.11 -11.33
CA ARG A 17 28.77 32.87 -11.51
C ARG A 17 29.24 32.04 -12.68
N LEU A 18 29.57 32.66 -13.82
CA LEU A 18 30.11 31.94 -14.98
C LEU A 18 31.45 31.29 -14.65
N THR A 19 32.33 31.97 -13.92
CA THR A 19 33.61 31.40 -13.48
C THR A 19 33.40 30.22 -12.51
N GLN A 20 32.47 30.33 -11.55
CA GLN A 20 32.14 29.22 -10.66
C GLN A 20 31.59 28.01 -11.44
N ILE A 21 30.71 28.25 -12.43
CA ILE A 21 30.17 27.20 -13.31
C ILE A 21 31.29 26.55 -14.14
N GLN A 22 32.23 27.33 -14.68
CA GLN A 22 33.38 26.79 -15.43
C GLN A 22 34.25 25.87 -14.56
N VAL A 23 34.56 26.30 -13.32
CA VAL A 23 35.34 25.50 -12.38
C VAL A 23 34.59 24.21 -12.05
N PHE A 24 33.30 24.30 -11.72
CA PHE A 24 32.46 23.14 -11.43
C PHE A 24 32.39 22.16 -12.60
N LEU A 25 32.21 22.66 -13.83
CA LEU A 25 32.16 21.82 -15.04
C LEU A 25 33.50 21.14 -15.31
N LYS A 26 34.62 21.83 -15.07
CA LYS A 26 35.96 21.25 -15.24
C LYS A 26 36.22 20.14 -14.23
N GLU A 27 35.86 20.36 -12.96
CA GLU A 27 35.94 19.33 -11.91
C GLU A 27 35.04 18.14 -12.22
N LYS A 28 33.80 18.38 -12.66
CA LYS A 28 32.88 17.31 -13.04
C LYS A 28 33.33 16.54 -14.28
N SER A 29 33.90 17.22 -15.27
CA SER A 29 34.49 16.55 -16.44
C SER A 29 35.61 15.61 -16.00
N HIS A 30 36.50 16.09 -15.13
CA HIS A 30 37.59 15.27 -14.61
C HIS A 30 37.07 14.05 -13.84
N GLU A 31 36.08 14.22 -12.95
CA GLU A 31 35.46 13.12 -12.21
C GLU A 31 34.80 12.08 -13.14
N ILE A 32 34.14 12.53 -14.22
CA ILE A 32 33.54 11.66 -15.23
C ILE A 32 34.62 10.89 -15.99
N ASP A 33 35.70 11.55 -16.39
CA ASP A 33 36.82 10.94 -17.10
C ASP A 33 37.53 9.88 -16.26
N GLU A 34 37.73 10.14 -14.97
CA GLU A 34 38.29 9.17 -14.02
C GLU A 34 37.38 7.94 -13.88
N LYS A 35 36.07 8.14 -13.64
CA LYS A 35 35.09 7.05 -13.55
C LYS A 35 35.02 6.25 -14.85
N PHE A 36 35.12 6.92 -15.98
CA PHE A 36 35.13 6.28 -17.30
C PHE A 36 36.39 5.43 -17.49
N ALA A 37 37.57 5.99 -17.17
CA ALA A 37 38.84 5.27 -17.22
C ALA A 37 38.83 4.03 -16.32
N GLU A 38 38.27 4.14 -15.11
CA GLU A 38 38.14 3.02 -14.18
C GLU A 38 37.21 1.92 -14.73
N LYS A 39 36.03 2.27 -15.27
CA LYS A 39 35.12 1.31 -15.90
C LYS A 39 35.75 0.62 -17.10
N LYS A 40 36.47 1.39 -17.94
CA LYS A 40 37.20 0.85 -19.10
C LYS A 40 38.25 -0.16 -18.65
N ARG A 41 39.03 0.17 -17.62
CA ARG A 41 40.01 -0.74 -17.02
C ARG A 41 39.35 -2.03 -16.54
N LYS A 42 38.25 -1.94 -15.78
CA LYS A 42 37.51 -3.12 -15.29
C LYS A 42 36.97 -4.02 -16.40
N LEU A 43 36.52 -3.45 -17.52
CA LEU A 43 36.00 -4.21 -18.66
C LEU A 43 37.11 -4.84 -19.52
N SER A 44 38.29 -4.22 -19.59
CA SER A 44 39.43 -4.74 -20.36
C SER A 44 40.24 -5.79 -19.60
N THR A 45 40.29 -5.70 -18.28
CA THR A 45 40.89 -6.74 -17.44
C THR A 45 40.00 -7.99 -17.48
N GLY A 46 40.61 -9.15 -17.73
CA GLY A 46 39.88 -10.43 -17.65
C GLY A 46 39.46 -10.73 -16.22
N ASP A 47 38.27 -11.31 -16.05
CA ASP A 47 37.81 -11.76 -14.74
C ASP A 47 38.66 -12.92 -14.22
N GLU A 48 38.91 -12.95 -12.91
CA GLU A 48 39.55 -14.10 -12.28
C GLU A 48 38.60 -15.30 -12.30
N LEU A 49 39.02 -16.35 -13.01
CA LEU A 49 38.29 -17.62 -13.09
C LEU A 49 38.93 -18.67 -12.16
N THR A 50 38.11 -19.59 -11.67
CA THR A 50 38.59 -20.74 -10.89
C THR A 50 39.51 -21.63 -11.72
N THR A 51 40.51 -22.24 -11.09
CA THR A 51 41.49 -23.12 -11.74
C THR A 51 40.81 -24.20 -12.58
N GLY A 52 41.18 -24.29 -13.86
CA GLY A 52 40.61 -25.24 -14.82
C GLY A 52 39.39 -24.74 -15.61
N VAL A 53 38.87 -23.54 -15.33
CA VAL A 53 37.77 -22.93 -16.09
C VAL A 53 38.29 -21.93 -17.11
N LEU A 54 37.92 -22.12 -18.38
CA LEU A 54 38.35 -21.24 -19.47
C LEU A 54 37.42 -20.04 -19.72
N LYS A 55 36.10 -20.25 -19.58
CA LYS A 55 35.06 -19.20 -19.78
C LYS A 55 33.84 -19.51 -18.92
N VAL A 56 33.17 -18.47 -18.45
CA VAL A 56 31.90 -18.56 -17.72
C VAL A 56 30.85 -17.72 -18.45
N VAL A 57 29.65 -18.27 -18.63
CA VAL A 57 28.49 -17.56 -19.20
C VAL A 57 27.38 -17.55 -18.16
N LYS A 58 26.95 -16.36 -17.74
CA LYS A 58 25.81 -16.17 -16.83
C LYS A 58 24.57 -15.81 -17.64
N VAL A 59 23.53 -16.65 -17.59
CA VAL A 59 22.24 -16.39 -18.24
C VAL A 59 21.21 -16.09 -17.15
N TYR A 60 20.60 -14.90 -17.22
CA TYR A 60 19.54 -14.50 -16.31
C TYR A 60 18.18 -14.74 -16.97
N LEU A 61 17.35 -15.58 -16.35
CA LEU A 61 15.99 -15.85 -16.81
C LEU A 61 14.99 -15.30 -15.79
N ALA A 62 14.12 -14.39 -16.24
CA ALA A 62 13.02 -13.88 -15.44
C ALA A 62 11.74 -14.65 -15.78
N VAL A 63 11.09 -15.24 -14.77
CA VAL A 63 9.82 -15.97 -14.93
C VAL A 63 8.78 -15.39 -13.99
N LYS A 64 7.60 -15.05 -14.52
CA LYS A 64 6.43 -14.68 -13.72
C LYS A 64 5.70 -15.96 -13.28
N ARG A 65 5.70 -16.25 -11.98
CA ARG A 65 4.94 -17.35 -11.40
C ARG A 65 3.57 -16.86 -10.94
N ARG A 66 2.54 -17.67 -11.11
CA ARG A 66 1.18 -17.41 -10.62
C ARG A 66 0.90 -18.29 -9.40
N ILE A 67 -0.04 -17.85 -8.56
CA ILE A 67 -0.53 -18.63 -7.42
C ILE A 67 -1.24 -19.89 -7.92
N GLN A 68 -0.98 -21.01 -7.25
CA GLN A 68 -1.54 -22.31 -7.58
C GLN A 68 -1.89 -23.12 -6.32
N PRO A 69 -2.82 -24.09 -6.41
CA PRO A 69 -3.05 -25.05 -5.35
C PRO A 69 -1.74 -25.72 -4.91
N GLY A 70 -1.53 -25.82 -3.60
CA GLY A 70 -0.28 -26.30 -3.02
C GLY A 70 0.71 -25.19 -2.61
N ASP A 71 0.52 -23.95 -3.06
CA ASP A 71 1.33 -22.83 -2.59
C ASP A 71 1.03 -22.51 -1.13
N LYS A 72 2.05 -22.06 -0.39
CA LYS A 72 1.94 -21.73 1.03
C LYS A 72 1.74 -20.23 1.20
N MET A 73 0.70 -19.87 1.94
CA MET A 73 0.34 -18.49 2.29
C MET A 73 0.36 -18.32 3.82
N ALA A 74 0.58 -17.10 4.29
CA ALA A 74 0.57 -16.76 5.70
C ALA A 74 -0.07 -15.40 5.96
N GLY A 75 -0.75 -15.27 7.11
CA GLY A 75 -1.14 -13.97 7.65
C GLY A 75 -0.07 -13.42 8.59
N ARG A 76 -0.23 -12.15 8.98
CA ARG A 76 0.69 -11.46 9.90
C ARG A 76 0.61 -11.99 11.34
N HIS A 77 -0.49 -12.64 11.71
CA HIS A 77 -0.76 -13.16 13.06
C HIS A 77 -0.33 -14.63 13.24
N GLY A 78 0.59 -15.12 12.41
CA GLY A 78 1.16 -16.47 12.51
C GLY A 78 0.24 -17.60 12.01
N ASN A 79 -0.93 -17.28 11.48
CA ASN A 79 -1.77 -18.21 10.71
C ASN A 79 -1.06 -18.54 9.39
N LYS A 80 -0.84 -19.83 9.13
CA LYS A 80 -0.17 -20.33 7.93
C LYS A 80 -1.05 -21.42 7.32
N GLY A 81 -1.20 -21.41 6.02
CA GLY A 81 -2.03 -22.36 5.29
C GLY A 81 -1.41 -22.72 3.94
N VAL A 82 -1.91 -23.80 3.35
CA VAL A 82 -1.64 -24.16 1.96
C VAL A 82 -2.91 -23.89 1.18
N VAL A 83 -2.80 -23.29 -0.01
CA VAL A 83 -3.95 -23.07 -0.91
C VAL A 83 -4.51 -24.43 -1.31
N SER A 84 -5.75 -24.71 -0.91
CA SER A 84 -6.41 -25.99 -1.19
C SER A 84 -6.94 -26.03 -2.63
N ASN A 85 -7.86 -25.12 -2.96
CA ASN A 85 -8.50 -25.01 -4.26
C ASN A 85 -8.68 -23.54 -4.64
N ILE A 86 -8.71 -23.25 -5.95
CA ILE A 86 -9.11 -21.95 -6.50
C ILE A 86 -10.49 -22.14 -7.10
N LEU A 87 -11.50 -21.47 -6.53
CA LEU A 87 -12.89 -21.58 -6.96
C LEU A 87 -13.26 -20.48 -7.97
N PRO A 88 -14.23 -20.74 -8.87
CA PRO A 88 -14.90 -19.69 -9.63
C PRO A 88 -15.60 -18.68 -8.71
N VAL A 89 -15.80 -17.46 -9.20
CA VAL A 89 -16.35 -16.34 -8.39
C VAL A 89 -17.82 -16.58 -8.02
N GLU A 90 -18.57 -17.23 -8.91
CA GLU A 90 -19.97 -17.59 -8.72
C GLU A 90 -20.21 -18.59 -7.58
N ASP A 91 -19.21 -19.40 -7.24
CA ASP A 91 -19.28 -20.40 -6.17
C ASP A 91 -18.98 -19.78 -4.79
N MET A 92 -18.44 -18.57 -4.74
CA MET A 92 -18.01 -17.94 -3.50
C MET A 92 -19.20 -17.33 -2.74
N PRO A 93 -19.20 -17.40 -1.40
CA PRO A 93 -20.15 -16.65 -0.58
C PRO A 93 -20.14 -15.16 -0.91
N HIS A 94 -21.30 -14.53 -0.93
CA HIS A 94 -21.43 -13.10 -1.24
C HIS A 94 -22.31 -12.37 -0.24
N ASP A 95 -22.11 -11.05 -0.14
CA ASP A 95 -22.91 -10.18 0.71
C ASP A 95 -24.27 -9.83 0.06
N ALA A 96 -25.08 -9.03 0.75
CA ALA A 96 -26.38 -8.59 0.24
C ALA A 96 -26.30 -7.71 -1.03
N ASN A 97 -25.12 -7.16 -1.34
CA ASN A 97 -24.87 -6.36 -2.53
C ASN A 97 -24.32 -7.21 -3.70
N GLY A 98 -24.13 -8.52 -3.48
CA GLY A 98 -23.56 -9.44 -4.48
C GLY A 98 -22.03 -9.39 -4.56
N VAL A 99 -21.35 -8.77 -3.60
CA VAL A 99 -19.89 -8.75 -3.53
C VAL A 99 -19.39 -10.09 -2.98
N PRO A 100 -18.65 -10.89 -3.76
CA PRO A 100 -18.13 -12.18 -3.32
C PRO A 100 -16.92 -12.02 -2.41
N VAL A 101 -16.70 -12.98 -1.51
CA VAL A 101 -15.49 -13.05 -0.68
C VAL A 101 -14.32 -13.65 -1.45
N ASP A 102 -13.09 -13.18 -1.20
CA ASP A 102 -11.89 -13.67 -1.89
C ASP A 102 -11.27 -14.91 -1.22
N ILE A 103 -11.26 -14.95 0.11
CA ILE A 103 -10.61 -16.00 0.91
C ILE A 103 -11.52 -16.43 2.05
N VAL A 104 -11.72 -17.75 2.20
CA VAL A 104 -12.44 -18.34 3.34
C VAL A 104 -11.44 -19.00 4.28
N LEU A 105 -11.39 -18.51 5.53
CA LEU A 105 -10.52 -19.06 6.58
C LEU A 105 -11.32 -19.89 7.59
N ASN A 106 -10.73 -20.97 8.08
CA ASN A 106 -11.34 -21.81 9.11
C ASN A 106 -11.24 -21.12 10.50
N PRO A 107 -12.35 -20.85 11.19
CA PRO A 107 -12.34 -20.16 12.49
C PRO A 107 -11.76 -20.99 13.64
N LEU A 108 -11.70 -22.33 13.53
CA LEU A 108 -11.24 -23.21 14.61
C LEU A 108 -9.75 -23.01 14.98
N GLY A 109 -8.98 -22.44 14.06
CA GLY A 109 -7.57 -22.10 14.29
C GLY A 109 -7.36 -20.94 15.26
N VAL A 110 -8.37 -20.07 15.45
CA VAL A 110 -8.23 -18.86 16.27
C VAL A 110 -8.24 -19.16 17.76
N PRO A 111 -9.26 -19.88 18.31
CA PRO A 111 -9.31 -20.17 19.74
C PRO A 111 -8.17 -21.08 20.19
N SER A 112 -7.77 -22.04 19.36
CA SER A 112 -6.72 -23.00 19.68
C SER A 112 -5.33 -22.38 19.76
N ARG A 113 -5.05 -21.34 18.97
CA ARG A 113 -3.75 -20.63 18.95
C ARG A 113 -3.76 -19.32 19.71
N MET A 114 -4.92 -18.90 20.23
CA MET A 114 -5.14 -17.63 20.93
C MET A 114 -4.67 -16.38 20.17
N ASN A 115 -4.66 -16.41 18.84
CA ASN A 115 -4.27 -15.28 18.00
C ASN A 115 -5.49 -14.41 17.62
N VAL A 116 -6.12 -13.82 18.64
CA VAL A 116 -7.33 -12.99 18.51
C VAL A 116 -7.09 -11.73 17.67
N GLY A 117 -5.84 -11.23 17.62
CA GLY A 117 -5.46 -10.06 16.84
C GLY A 117 -5.86 -10.13 15.36
N GLN A 118 -5.93 -11.32 14.74
CA GLN A 118 -6.37 -11.45 13.35
C GLN A 118 -7.86 -11.08 13.16
N ILE A 119 -8.70 -11.30 14.18
CA ILE A 119 -10.11 -10.91 14.14
C ILE A 119 -10.21 -9.39 14.26
N LEU A 120 -9.42 -8.79 15.17
CA LEU A 120 -9.37 -7.34 15.31
C LEU A 120 -8.86 -6.67 14.03
N GLU A 121 -7.83 -7.22 13.39
CA GLU A 121 -7.36 -6.78 12.06
C GLU A 121 -8.48 -6.85 11.03
N THR A 122 -9.24 -7.95 11.00
CA THR A 122 -10.35 -8.14 10.06
C THR A 122 -11.43 -7.08 10.25
N HIS A 123 -11.83 -6.80 11.49
CA HIS A 123 -12.82 -5.75 11.80
C HIS A 123 -12.29 -4.36 11.44
N LEU A 124 -11.05 -4.06 11.78
CA LEU A 124 -10.43 -2.76 11.48
C LEU A 124 -10.26 -2.56 9.97
N GLY A 125 -9.88 -3.62 9.24
CA GLY A 125 -9.78 -3.61 7.78
C GLY A 125 -11.14 -3.43 7.09
N MET A 126 -12.20 -4.01 7.66
CA MET A 126 -13.58 -3.79 7.20
C MET A 126 -13.99 -2.31 7.38
N ALA A 127 -13.72 -1.73 8.55
CA ALA A 127 -13.96 -0.31 8.80
C ALA A 127 -13.16 0.57 7.83
N ALA A 128 -11.86 0.32 7.68
CA ALA A 128 -10.98 1.04 6.75
C ALA A 128 -11.52 1.05 5.32
N ARG A 129 -11.95 -0.10 4.81
CA ARG A 129 -12.56 -0.21 3.48
C ARG A 129 -13.87 0.57 3.39
N GLY A 130 -14.78 0.37 4.35
CA GLY A 130 -16.09 1.04 4.34
C GLY A 130 -16.00 2.57 4.45
N LEU A 131 -15.03 3.09 5.21
CA LEU A 131 -14.71 4.52 5.23
C LEU A 131 -14.25 5.01 3.84
N GLY A 132 -13.39 4.26 3.16
CA GLY A 132 -12.95 4.56 1.80
C GLY A 132 -14.11 4.57 0.79
N GLU A 133 -15.02 3.61 0.87
CA GLU A 133 -16.22 3.54 0.02
C GLU A 133 -17.17 4.71 0.28
N LYS A 134 -17.28 5.15 1.53
CA LYS A 134 -18.07 6.33 1.89
C LYS A 134 -17.45 7.62 1.33
N ILE A 135 -16.12 7.76 1.39
CA ILE A 135 -15.39 8.86 0.73
C ILE A 135 -15.64 8.84 -0.78
N ASP A 136 -15.51 7.66 -1.42
CA ASP A 136 -15.74 7.53 -2.86
C ASP A 136 -17.17 7.91 -3.25
N LYS A 137 -18.17 7.46 -2.49
CA LYS A 137 -19.56 7.85 -2.69
C LYS A 137 -19.77 9.36 -2.56
N MET A 138 -19.21 9.99 -1.52
CA MET A 138 -19.29 11.44 -1.33
C MET A 138 -18.65 12.22 -2.50
N MET A 139 -17.56 11.70 -3.05
CA MET A 139 -16.90 12.27 -4.23
C MET A 139 -17.71 12.10 -5.51
N GLN A 140 -18.33 10.92 -5.72
CA GLN A 140 -19.18 10.66 -6.89
C GLN A 140 -20.44 11.52 -6.88
N GLU A 141 -21.02 11.76 -5.69
CA GLU A 141 -22.16 12.66 -5.48
C GLU A 141 -21.80 14.15 -5.62
N GLN A 142 -20.52 14.49 -5.88
CA GLN A 142 -20.01 15.87 -5.97
C GLN A 142 -20.40 16.73 -4.76
N ARG A 143 -20.34 16.14 -3.57
CA ARG A 143 -20.62 16.88 -2.32
C ARG A 143 -19.64 18.03 -2.11
N THR A 144 -20.05 18.96 -1.26
CA THR A 144 -19.25 20.13 -0.94
C THR A 144 -17.93 19.72 -0.27
N ILE A 145 -16.87 20.50 -0.50
CA ILE A 145 -15.55 20.25 0.11
C ILE A 145 -15.65 20.34 1.64
N MET A 146 -16.57 21.18 2.15
CA MET A 146 -16.86 21.30 3.57
C MET A 146 -17.35 19.97 4.17
N GLU A 147 -18.29 19.28 3.52
CA GLU A 147 -18.76 17.96 3.97
C GLU A 147 -17.64 16.90 3.95
N LEU A 148 -16.76 16.94 2.95
CA LEU A 148 -15.60 16.05 2.90
C LEU A 148 -14.62 16.33 4.04
N ARG A 149 -14.31 17.61 4.33
CA ARG A 149 -13.47 18.00 5.47
C ARG A 149 -14.09 17.56 6.80
N GLU A 150 -15.38 17.82 7.01
CA GLU A 150 -16.07 17.37 8.21
C GLU A 150 -16.05 15.85 8.38
N PHE A 151 -16.17 15.11 7.28
CA PHE A 151 -16.10 13.65 7.33
C PHE A 151 -14.68 13.15 7.64
N LEU A 152 -13.65 13.76 7.05
CA LEU A 152 -12.26 13.48 7.38
C LEU A 152 -11.95 13.82 8.83
N ASP A 153 -12.41 14.97 9.34
CA ASP A 153 -12.24 15.36 10.74
C ASP A 153 -12.87 14.33 11.69
N LYS A 154 -14.05 13.79 11.34
CA LYS A 154 -14.66 12.70 12.11
C LYS A 154 -13.80 11.44 12.13
N ILE A 155 -13.16 11.09 11.02
CA ILE A 155 -12.30 9.90 10.93
C ILE A 155 -11.01 10.09 11.72
N TYR A 156 -10.29 11.20 11.50
CA TYR A 156 -8.97 11.43 12.06
C TYR A 156 -9.01 11.89 13.53
N ASN A 157 -9.95 12.78 13.89
CA ASN A 157 -9.88 13.51 15.16
C ASN A 157 -10.93 13.09 16.20
N LYS A 158 -12.03 12.43 15.81
CA LYS A 158 -13.16 12.15 16.72
C LYS A 158 -13.20 10.73 17.30
N VAL A 159 -12.62 9.74 16.62
CA VAL A 159 -12.63 8.34 17.10
C VAL A 159 -11.45 8.06 18.06
N GLY A 160 -10.47 8.97 18.12
CA GLY A 160 -9.30 8.89 18.98
C GLY A 160 -8.02 8.64 18.20
N GLY A 161 -6.88 8.68 18.91
CA GLY A 161 -5.55 8.69 18.30
C GLY A 161 -4.93 10.09 18.28
N GLU A 162 -3.88 10.24 17.47
CA GLU A 162 -3.19 11.52 17.28
C GLU A 162 -4.09 12.49 16.51
N GLN A 163 -4.11 13.74 16.94
CA GLN A 163 -4.92 14.78 16.30
C GLN A 163 -4.16 15.34 15.10
N GLU A 164 -4.82 15.38 13.95
CA GLU A 164 -4.27 15.86 12.69
C GLU A 164 -4.87 17.22 12.31
N ASP A 165 -4.00 18.12 11.85
CA ASP A 165 -4.40 19.47 11.40
C ASP A 165 -4.84 19.45 9.93
N LEU A 166 -6.12 19.19 9.70
CA LEU A 166 -6.73 19.23 8.38
C LEU A 166 -6.95 20.65 7.85
N ASP A 167 -6.94 21.67 8.71
CA ASP A 167 -7.17 23.06 8.32
C ASP A 167 -5.93 23.66 7.63
N SER A 168 -4.75 23.10 7.89
CA SER A 168 -3.51 23.42 7.17
C SER A 168 -3.56 23.09 5.66
N LEU A 169 -4.42 22.15 5.25
CA LEU A 169 -4.51 21.68 3.88
C LEU A 169 -5.37 22.62 3.02
N THR A 170 -4.93 22.86 1.79
CA THR A 170 -5.74 23.54 0.77
C THR A 170 -6.85 22.64 0.23
N ASP A 171 -7.87 23.24 -0.40
CA ASP A 171 -9.00 22.50 -0.98
C ASP A 171 -8.57 21.50 -2.08
N GLN A 172 -7.51 21.85 -2.84
CA GLN A 172 -6.94 20.94 -3.84
C GLN A 172 -6.24 19.75 -3.19
N GLU A 173 -5.54 19.96 -2.07
CA GLU A 173 -4.87 18.91 -1.31
C GLU A 173 -5.88 17.98 -0.63
N VAL A 174 -6.97 18.53 -0.07
CA VAL A 174 -8.06 17.70 0.48
C VAL A 174 -8.67 16.82 -0.60
N LEU A 175 -8.95 17.37 -1.79
CA LEU A 175 -9.42 16.58 -2.92
C LEU A 175 -8.43 15.50 -3.36
N ALA A 176 -7.13 15.81 -3.38
CA ALA A 176 -6.09 14.83 -3.71
C ALA A 176 -6.01 13.72 -2.65
N LEU A 177 -6.08 14.08 -1.37
CA LEU A 177 -6.11 13.15 -0.25
C LEU A 177 -7.33 12.24 -0.35
N SER A 178 -8.53 12.79 -0.49
CA SER A 178 -9.76 12.00 -0.65
C SER A 178 -9.68 11.05 -1.84
N LYS A 179 -9.11 11.47 -2.98
CA LYS A 179 -8.89 10.60 -4.16
C LYS A 179 -8.01 9.40 -3.84
N ASN A 180 -7.01 9.56 -2.99
CA ASN A 180 -6.11 8.49 -2.58
C ASN A 180 -6.79 7.53 -1.57
N LEU A 181 -7.64 8.07 -0.69
CA LEU A 181 -8.34 7.32 0.36
C LEU A 181 -9.55 6.50 -0.14
N ARG A 182 -9.99 6.68 -1.40
CA ARG A 182 -11.14 5.94 -1.99
C ARG A 182 -11.04 4.42 -1.88
N LYS A 183 -9.83 3.85 -1.88
CA LYS A 183 -9.64 2.39 -1.80
C LYS A 183 -9.74 1.84 -0.37
N GLY A 184 -9.69 2.73 0.62
CA GLY A 184 -9.66 2.42 2.04
C GLY A 184 -8.79 3.44 2.77
N VAL A 185 -9.21 3.80 3.98
CA VAL A 185 -8.43 4.69 4.85
C VAL A 185 -7.37 3.85 5.57
N PRO A 186 -6.06 4.12 5.37
CA PRO A 186 -5.02 3.40 6.09
C PRO A 186 -5.07 3.76 7.57
N LEU A 187 -5.00 2.73 8.42
CA LEU A 187 -5.03 2.88 9.87
C LEU A 187 -3.71 2.39 10.46
N ALA A 188 -3.19 3.12 11.44
CA ALA A 188 -1.99 2.77 12.16
C ALA A 188 -2.37 2.35 13.59
N THR A 189 -1.91 1.16 13.99
CA THR A 189 -1.99 0.69 15.38
C THR A 189 -0.58 0.36 15.86
N PRO A 190 -0.05 1.08 16.86
CA PRO A 190 1.21 0.72 17.52
C PRO A 190 1.16 -0.69 18.12
N VAL A 191 2.34 -1.27 18.36
CA VAL A 191 2.46 -2.66 18.84
C VAL A 191 1.97 -2.82 20.29
N PHE A 192 2.18 -1.81 21.13
CA PHE A 192 1.89 -1.88 22.57
C PHE A 192 0.74 -0.97 23.01
N ASP A 193 0.50 0.11 22.28
CA ASP A 193 -0.56 1.10 22.56
C ASP A 193 -1.47 1.19 21.34
N GLY A 194 -2.21 0.11 21.10
CA GLY A 194 -3.00 -0.09 19.90
C GLY A 194 -4.42 0.46 20.00
N ALA A 195 -5.20 0.30 18.94
CA ALA A 195 -6.59 0.74 18.92
C ALA A 195 -7.46 -0.07 19.91
N ASP A 196 -8.25 0.65 20.71
CA ASP A 196 -9.23 0.06 21.63
C ASP A 196 -10.46 -0.48 20.87
N GLU A 197 -11.13 -1.47 21.46
CA GLU A 197 -12.33 -2.08 20.85
C GLU A 197 -13.46 -1.05 20.62
N SER A 198 -13.61 -0.07 21.52
CA SER A 198 -14.58 1.03 21.36
C SER A 198 -14.32 1.83 20.09
N GLN A 199 -13.06 2.16 19.81
CA GLN A 199 -12.63 2.91 18.64
C GLN A 199 -12.92 2.13 17.36
N ILE A 200 -12.63 0.83 17.34
CA ILE A 200 -12.97 -0.04 16.19
C ILE A 200 -14.48 -0.05 15.93
N LYS A 201 -15.29 -0.14 16.98
CA LYS A 201 -16.76 -0.11 16.87
C LYS A 201 -17.28 1.22 16.34
N GLU A 202 -16.68 2.32 16.77
CA GLU A 202 -17.02 3.67 16.29
C GLU A 202 -16.64 3.84 14.81
N LEU A 203 -15.48 3.35 14.37
CA LEU A 203 -15.09 3.36 12.96
C LEU A 203 -16.04 2.51 12.10
N LEU A 204 -16.45 1.33 12.57
CA LEU A 204 -17.44 0.49 11.89
C LEU A 204 -18.77 1.23 11.74
N GLU A 205 -19.24 1.88 12.80
CA GLU A 205 -20.49 2.64 12.79
C GLU A 205 -20.41 3.85 11.84
N LEU A 206 -19.28 4.58 11.83
CA LEU A 206 -19.02 5.65 10.87
C LEU A 206 -19.01 5.15 9.42
N ALA A 207 -18.50 3.95 9.17
CA ALA A 207 -18.55 3.29 7.87
C ALA A 207 -19.97 2.80 7.47
N GLY A 208 -20.95 2.83 8.39
CA GLY A 208 -22.29 2.31 8.16
C GLY A 208 -22.37 0.78 8.28
N ILE A 209 -21.43 0.17 9.01
CA ILE A 209 -21.30 -1.27 9.22
C ILE A 209 -21.74 -1.61 10.66
N SER A 210 -22.27 -2.82 10.86
CA SER A 210 -22.62 -3.30 12.20
C SER A 210 -21.43 -3.21 13.16
N ARG A 211 -21.68 -2.73 14.39
CA ARG A 211 -20.69 -2.69 15.48
C ARG A 211 -20.13 -4.07 15.85
N THR A 212 -20.77 -5.16 15.43
CA THR A 212 -20.27 -6.53 15.62
C THR A 212 -19.19 -6.92 14.60
N GLY A 213 -19.03 -6.18 13.50
CA GLY A 213 -18.17 -6.57 12.38
C GLY A 213 -18.66 -7.81 11.62
N GLN A 214 -19.88 -8.27 11.90
CA GLN A 214 -20.48 -9.44 11.26
C GLN A 214 -21.58 -9.01 10.29
N THR A 215 -21.66 -9.72 9.16
CA THR A 215 -22.67 -9.50 8.13
C THR A 215 -23.37 -10.81 7.76
N VAL A 216 -24.52 -10.70 7.11
CA VAL A 216 -25.22 -11.83 6.52
C VAL A 216 -24.60 -12.13 5.16
N LEU A 217 -24.25 -13.39 4.94
CA LEU A 217 -23.78 -13.89 3.65
C LEU A 217 -24.80 -14.87 3.05
N TYR A 218 -24.70 -15.04 1.74
CA TYR A 218 -25.45 -16.00 0.95
C TYR A 218 -24.48 -16.99 0.29
N ASP A 219 -24.87 -18.26 0.22
CA ASP A 219 -24.11 -19.30 -0.46
C ASP A 219 -24.18 -19.08 -1.98
N GLY A 220 -23.02 -18.96 -2.64
CA GLY A 220 -22.95 -18.75 -4.09
C GLY A 220 -23.52 -19.91 -4.92
N ARG A 221 -23.53 -21.13 -4.36
CA ARG A 221 -23.99 -22.33 -5.09
C ARG A 221 -25.50 -22.54 -5.04
N THR A 222 -26.10 -22.24 -3.89
CA THR A 222 -27.53 -22.48 -3.65
C THR A 222 -28.35 -21.19 -3.67
N GLY A 223 -27.72 -20.05 -3.40
CA GLY A 223 -28.38 -18.76 -3.17
C GLY A 223 -29.00 -18.64 -1.77
N GLU A 224 -28.88 -19.67 -0.92
CA GLU A 224 -29.47 -19.67 0.42
C GLU A 224 -28.66 -18.80 1.38
N ARG A 225 -29.37 -18.16 2.30
CA ARG A 225 -28.76 -17.37 3.37
C ARG A 225 -28.15 -18.29 4.42
N PHE A 226 -26.96 -17.98 4.92
CA PHE A 226 -26.40 -18.69 6.08
C PHE A 226 -27.21 -18.45 7.36
N ASP A 227 -27.33 -19.49 8.19
CA ASP A 227 -28.09 -19.45 9.45
C ASP A 227 -27.57 -18.41 10.45
N ARG A 228 -26.26 -18.15 10.43
CA ARG A 228 -25.58 -17.26 11.39
C ARG A 228 -24.82 -16.16 10.64
N PRO A 229 -24.77 -14.94 11.19
CA PRO A 229 -23.94 -13.89 10.64
C PRO A 229 -22.46 -14.28 10.75
N VAL A 230 -21.68 -13.87 9.75
CA VAL A 230 -20.27 -14.24 9.57
C VAL A 230 -19.41 -12.99 9.70
N THR A 231 -18.26 -13.11 10.34
CA THR A 231 -17.25 -12.03 10.35
C THR A 231 -16.62 -11.92 8.98
N VAL A 232 -16.76 -10.75 8.36
CA VAL A 232 -16.17 -10.44 7.04
C VAL A 232 -15.33 -9.19 7.19
N GLY A 233 -14.20 -9.13 6.50
CA GLY A 233 -13.35 -7.96 6.50
C GLY A 233 -12.07 -8.16 5.72
N TYR A 234 -11.16 -7.21 5.86
CA TYR A 234 -9.90 -7.20 5.12
C TYR A 234 -8.76 -7.58 6.06
N MET A 235 -8.05 -8.64 5.71
CA MET A 235 -6.86 -9.11 6.41
C MET A 235 -5.67 -9.06 5.46
N TYR A 236 -4.51 -8.65 5.94
CA TYR A 236 -3.31 -8.60 5.13
C TYR A 236 -2.64 -9.99 5.06
N MET A 237 -2.59 -10.56 3.85
CA MET A 237 -2.04 -11.88 3.55
C MET A 237 -0.73 -11.79 2.76
N LEU A 238 0.18 -12.73 3.01
CA LEU A 238 1.54 -12.83 2.44
C LEU A 238 1.79 -14.21 1.83
#